data_AF-A0AAE7E7H8-F1
#
_entry.id   AF-A0AAE7E7H8-F1
#
_cell.length_a   1.000
_cell.length_b   1.000
_cell.length_c   1.000
_cell.angle_alpha   90.00
_cell.angle_beta   90.00
_cell.angle_gamma   90.00
#
_symmetry.space_group_name_H-M   'P 1'
#
loop_
_entity.id
_entity.type
_entity.pdbx_description
1 polymer ?
#
loop_
_entity_poly.entity_id
_entity_poly.type
_entity_poly.pdbx_seq_one_letter_code
_entity_poly.pdbx_strand_id
1 'polypeptide(L)'
;MNLNEFIDFALTSNTTTEIFELKIKEEACKSIKKHTKLDICTYKFIIQEEYIRHVKNKHEEDLYYLSKIPEILNSFSSIEKSLTRNTQTGQTDVSLVFRKKFDDGVVRMVALRVIKSKILSFKTLFRQ
;
A
#
# COMPACT_ATOMS: atom_id res chain seq x y z
N MET A 1 7.31 -17.13 5.36
CA MET A 1 6.36 -16.83 4.27
C MET A 1 6.95 -15.70 3.44
N ASN A 2 7.04 -15.86 2.12
CA ASN A 2 7.36 -14.77 1.20
C ASN A 2 6.06 -14.05 0.77
N LEU A 3 6.18 -12.96 0.00
CA LEU A 3 5.01 -12.16 -0.37
C LEU A 3 3.99 -12.94 -1.21
N ASN A 4 4.44 -13.77 -2.16
CA ASN A 4 3.54 -14.54 -3.02
C ASN A 4 2.80 -15.61 -2.21
N GLU A 5 3.51 -16.32 -1.33
CA GLU A 5 2.89 -17.27 -0.39
C GLU A 5 1.83 -16.59 0.50
N PHE A 6 2.09 -15.35 0.93
CA PHE A 6 1.13 -14.56 1.70
C PHE A 6 -0.09 -14.14 0.88
N ILE A 7 0.11 -13.76 -0.38
CA ILE A 7 -0.99 -13.43 -1.30
C ILE A 7 -1.86 -14.67 -1.53
N ASP A 8 -1.26 -15.82 -1.86
CA ASP A 8 -1.98 -17.07 -2.10
C ASP A 8 -2.77 -17.51 -0.87
N PHE A 9 -2.15 -17.41 0.31
CA PHE A 9 -2.83 -17.62 1.58
C PHE A 9 -4.02 -16.66 1.77
N ALA A 10 -3.80 -15.35 1.62
CA ALA A 10 -4.84 -14.34 1.84
C ALA A 10 -6.04 -14.48 0.89
N LEU A 11 -5.81 -14.94 -0.36
CA LEU A 11 -6.83 -15.15 -1.38
C LEU A 11 -7.75 -16.36 -1.11
N THR A 12 -7.30 -17.29 -0.26
CA THR A 12 -8.02 -18.51 0.13
C THR A 12 -8.49 -18.49 1.59
N SER A 13 -7.88 -17.64 2.42
CA SER A 13 -8.18 -17.52 3.84
C SER A 13 -9.47 -16.76 4.12
N ASN A 14 -10.17 -17.18 5.18
CA ASN A 14 -11.33 -16.50 5.76
C ASN A 14 -10.98 -15.73 7.05
N THR A 15 -9.71 -15.69 7.44
CA THR A 15 -9.25 -14.93 8.62
C THR A 15 -9.08 -13.44 8.30
N THR A 16 -8.91 -12.60 9.32
CA THR A 16 -8.62 -11.15 9.16
C THR A 16 -7.39 -10.70 9.95
N THR A 17 -6.63 -11.65 10.49
CA THR A 17 -5.59 -11.40 11.49
C THR A 17 -4.19 -11.38 10.89
N GLU A 18 -4.00 -11.93 9.70
CA GLU A 18 -2.65 -12.09 9.16
C GLU A 18 -2.11 -10.82 8.51
N ILE A 19 -0.84 -10.54 8.82
CA ILE A 19 -0.13 -9.33 8.41
C ILE A 19 1.23 -9.71 7.82
N PHE A 20 1.53 -9.16 6.65
CA PHE A 20 2.84 -9.25 6.03
C PHE A 20 3.58 -7.90 6.12
N GLU A 21 4.80 -7.90 6.65
CA GLU A 21 5.63 -6.69 6.77
C GLU A 21 6.61 -6.57 5.59
N LEU A 22 6.70 -5.37 5.03
CA LEU A 22 7.69 -5.00 4.01
C LEU A 22 8.61 -3.89 4.53
N LYS A 23 9.88 -3.98 4.13
CA LYS A 23 10.85 -2.91 4.37
C LYS A 23 10.74 -1.85 3.27
N ILE A 24 10.62 -0.60 3.69
CA ILE A 24 10.76 0.56 2.81
C ILE A 24 12.26 0.87 2.67
N LYS A 25 12.78 0.93 1.44
CA LYS A 25 14.17 1.29 1.19
C LYS A 25 14.42 2.74 1.59
N GLU A 26 15.63 3.02 2.06
CA GLU A 26 16.00 4.36 2.51
C GLU A 26 15.82 5.43 1.41
N GLU A 27 16.17 5.10 0.17
CA GLU A 27 15.97 5.95 -1.00
C GLU A 27 14.50 6.30 -1.23
N ALA A 28 13.63 5.29 -1.13
CA ALA A 28 12.19 5.49 -1.25
C ALA A 28 11.67 6.39 -0.13
N CYS A 29 12.11 6.18 1.12
CA CYS A 29 11.75 7.04 2.24
C CYS A 29 12.19 8.50 2.02
N LYS A 30 13.42 8.73 1.54
CA LYS A 30 13.92 10.07 1.19
C LYS A 30 13.08 10.73 0.10
N SER A 31 12.73 9.98 -0.94
CA SER A 31 11.86 10.46 -2.02
C SER A 31 10.47 10.82 -1.52
N ILE A 32 9.85 9.96 -0.70
CA ILE A 32 8.54 10.21 -0.09
C ILE A 32 8.57 11.49 0.76
N LYS A 33 9.60 11.67 1.60
CA LYS A 33 9.78 12.88 2.42
C LYS A 33 9.91 14.13 1.55
N LYS A 34 10.68 14.05 0.46
CA LYS A 34 10.86 15.17 -0.49
C LYS A 34 9.53 15.60 -1.14
N HIS A 35 8.72 14.63 -1.60
CA HIS A 35 7.51 14.93 -2.37
C HIS A 35 6.26 15.19 -1.51
N THR A 36 6.18 14.61 -0.31
CA THR A 36 4.96 14.66 0.53
C THR A 36 5.13 15.45 1.82
N LYS A 37 6.38 15.81 2.17
CA LYS A 37 6.79 16.39 3.46
C LYS A 37 6.52 15.46 4.66
N LEU A 38 6.25 14.18 4.42
CA LEU A 38 6.03 13.19 5.48
C LEU A 38 7.31 12.40 5.74
N ASP A 39 7.78 12.40 6.98
CA ASP A 39 8.84 11.51 7.41
C ASP A 39 8.25 10.15 7.79
N ILE A 40 8.54 9.15 6.96
CA ILE A 40 8.10 7.77 7.16
C ILE A 40 9.28 6.78 7.23
N CYS A 41 10.52 7.27 7.38
CA CYS A 41 11.72 6.41 7.41
C CYS A 41 11.66 5.37 8.53
N THR A 42 10.99 5.71 9.64
CA THR A 42 10.81 4.82 10.80
C THR A 42 9.51 4.02 10.75
N TYR A 43 8.76 4.09 9.64
CA TYR A 43 7.47 3.40 9.53
C TYR A 43 7.67 1.99 9.00
N LYS A 44 6.87 1.06 9.50
CA LYS A 44 6.72 -0.26 8.90
C LYS A 44 5.68 -0.21 7.80
N PHE A 45 5.96 -0.81 6.64
CA PHE A 45 4.93 -1.04 5.64
C PHE A 45 4.28 -2.40 5.93
N ILE A 46 2.95 -2.43 6.01
CA ILE A 46 2.22 -3.68 6.26
C ILE A 46 1.17 -3.93 5.20
N ILE A 47 0.89 -5.20 4.97
CA ILE A 47 -0.22 -5.69 4.15
C ILE A 47 -1.05 -6.59 5.04
N GLN A 48 -2.32 -6.24 5.24
CA GLN A 48 -3.27 -7.11 5.94
C GLN A 48 -4.00 -7.95 4.91
N GLU A 49 -4.25 -9.22 5.21
CA GLU A 49 -4.86 -10.17 4.26
C GLU A 49 -6.23 -9.70 3.72
N GLU A 50 -7.00 -8.94 4.53
CA GLU A 50 -8.28 -8.38 4.12
C GLU A 50 -8.16 -7.46 2.90
N TYR A 51 -7.05 -6.73 2.76
CA TYR A 51 -6.84 -5.82 1.62
C TYR A 51 -6.41 -6.55 0.36
N ILE A 52 -5.81 -7.75 0.48
CA ILE A 52 -5.58 -8.62 -0.67
C ILE A 52 -6.93 -9.06 -1.25
N ARG A 53 -7.85 -9.50 -0.39
CA ARG A 53 -9.22 -9.86 -0.80
C ARG A 53 -10.01 -8.65 -1.29
N HIS A 54 -9.78 -7.47 -0.72
CA HIS A 54 -10.39 -6.24 -1.23
C HIS A 54 -10.02 -5.98 -2.69
N VAL A 55 -8.74 -6.14 -3.06
CA VAL A 55 -8.30 -6.04 -4.46
C VAL A 55 -8.96 -7.13 -5.30
N LYS A 56 -8.94 -8.39 -4.87
CA LYS A 56 -9.65 -9.49 -5.56
C LYS A 56 -11.11 -9.15 -5.88
N ASN A 57 -11.82 -8.57 -4.92
CA ASN A 57 -13.25 -8.32 -5.03
C ASN A 57 -13.61 -7.05 -5.82
N LYS A 58 -12.65 -6.14 -6.05
CA LYS A 58 -12.90 -4.81 -6.66
C LYS A 58 -12.11 -4.57 -7.93
N HIS A 59 -10.99 -5.26 -8.10
CA HIS A 59 -9.97 -5.07 -9.13
C HIS A 59 -9.32 -6.43 -9.45
N GLU A 60 -10.14 -7.42 -9.79
CA GLU A 60 -9.70 -8.81 -10.01
C GLU A 60 -8.65 -8.89 -11.12
N GLU A 61 -8.82 -8.11 -12.17
CA GLU A 61 -7.92 -7.97 -13.31
C GLU A 61 -6.52 -7.44 -12.92
N ASP A 62 -6.42 -6.75 -11.77
CA ASP A 62 -5.20 -6.10 -11.29
C ASP A 62 -4.49 -6.92 -10.21
N LEU A 63 -4.98 -8.12 -9.88
CA LEU A 63 -4.40 -8.99 -8.84
C LEU A 63 -2.91 -9.26 -9.06
N TYR A 64 -2.47 -9.34 -10.31
CA TYR A 64 -1.07 -9.64 -10.62
C TYR A 64 -0.10 -8.59 -10.06
N TYR A 65 -0.55 -7.34 -9.90
CA TYR A 65 0.24 -6.24 -9.34
C TYR A 65 0.45 -6.35 -7.82
N LEU A 66 -0.27 -7.23 -7.11
CA LEU A 66 -0.01 -7.49 -5.69
C LEU A 66 1.42 -7.97 -5.45
N SER A 67 1.93 -8.84 -6.33
CA SER A 67 3.32 -9.29 -6.31
C SER A 67 4.33 -8.16 -6.55
N LYS A 68 3.87 -7.05 -7.16
CA LYS A 68 4.65 -5.85 -7.50
C LYS A 68 4.62 -4.78 -6.43
N ILE A 69 3.92 -4.98 -5.31
CA ILE A 69 3.88 -4.00 -4.19
C ILE A 69 5.30 -3.56 -3.75
N PRO A 70 6.29 -4.45 -3.58
CA PRO A 70 7.65 -4.02 -3.22
C PRO A 70 8.29 -3.13 -4.28
N GLU A 71 8.02 -3.38 -5.56
CA GLU A 71 8.51 -2.56 -6.68
C GLU A 71 7.83 -1.19 -6.67
N ILE A 72 6.50 -1.14 -6.53
CA ILE A 72 5.74 0.12 -6.48
C ILE A 72 6.17 0.95 -5.27
N LEU A 73 6.28 0.33 -4.09
CA LEU A 73 6.67 0.99 -2.85
C LEU A 73 8.08 1.62 -2.92
N ASN A 74 9.01 0.93 -3.58
CA ASN A 74 10.43 1.31 -3.57
C ASN A 74 10.92 2.00 -4.84
N SER A 75 10.14 2.00 -5.93
CA SER A 75 10.54 2.55 -7.23
C SER A 75 9.38 3.24 -7.98
N PHE A 76 8.47 3.87 -7.23
CA PHE A 76 7.35 4.63 -7.78
C PHE A 76 7.78 5.74 -8.76
N SER A 77 6.93 6.02 -9.74
CA SER A 77 7.08 7.10 -10.71
C SER A 77 6.65 8.45 -10.14
N SER A 78 5.59 8.46 -9.31
CA SER A 78 5.17 9.64 -8.57
C SER A 78 4.45 9.26 -7.28
N ILE A 79 4.37 10.20 -6.35
CA ILE A 79 3.67 10.04 -5.08
C ILE A 79 2.96 11.32 -4.70
N GLU A 80 1.76 11.18 -4.13
CA GLU A 80 1.00 12.29 -3.56
C GLU A 80 0.51 11.95 -2.16
N LYS A 81 0.32 13.00 -1.36
CA LYS A 81 -0.36 12.94 -0.08
C LYS A 81 -1.84 13.20 -0.31
N SER A 82 -2.69 12.27 0.10
CA SER A 82 -4.14 12.43 0.11
C SER A 82 -4.64 12.65 1.54
N LEU A 83 -5.60 13.55 1.70
CA LEU A 83 -6.28 13.84 2.95
C LEU A 83 -7.76 13.53 2.76
N THR A 84 -8.26 12.54 3.50
CA THR A 84 -9.66 12.13 3.40
C THR A 84 -10.31 12.29 4.76
N ARG A 85 -11.45 12.97 4.83
CA ARG A 85 -12.23 13.03 6.07
C ARG A 85 -12.93 11.70 6.27
N ASN A 86 -12.59 11.03 7.36
CA ASN A 86 -13.29 9.83 7.81
C ASN A 86 -14.64 10.26 8.37
N THR A 87 -15.72 9.87 7.71
CA THR A 87 -17.09 10.27 8.11
C THR A 87 -17.55 9.58 9.39
N GLN A 88 -17.00 8.42 9.72
CA GLN A 88 -17.37 7.66 10.92
C GLN A 88 -16.70 8.25 12.18
N THR A 89 -15.42 8.63 12.08
CA THR A 89 -14.66 9.15 13.24
C THR A 89 -14.57 10.68 13.27
N GLY A 90 -14.93 11.34 12.18
CA GLY A 90 -14.77 12.79 11.99
C GLY A 90 -13.32 13.25 11.78
N GLN A 91 -12.35 12.33 11.88
CA GLN A 91 -10.92 12.63 11.78
C GLN A 91 -10.45 12.67 10.33
N THR A 92 -9.34 13.36 10.08
CA THR A 92 -8.72 13.36 8.74
C THR A 92 -7.68 12.27 8.65
N ASP A 93 -7.94 11.29 7.78
CA ASP A 93 -7.02 10.23 7.44
C ASP A 93 -5.98 10.74 6.42
N VAL A 94 -4.72 10.44 6.66
CA VAL A 94 -3.61 10.79 5.77
C VAL A 94 -3.20 9.52 5.02
N SER A 95 -3.29 9.55 3.70
CA SER A 95 -2.84 8.45 2.84
C SER A 95 -1.73 8.88 1.89
N LEU A 96 -0.89 7.93 1.52
CA LEU A 96 0.08 8.06 0.44
C LEU A 96 -0.46 7.31 -0.77
N VAL A 97 -0.49 7.99 -1.91
CA VAL A 97 -0.90 7.40 -3.19
C VAL A 97 0.34 7.32 -4.06
N PHE A 98 0.82 6.11 -4.26
CA PHE A 98 1.94 5.78 -5.13
C PHE A 98 1.42 5.52 -6.54
N ARG A 99 2.13 6.02 -7.54
CA ARG A 99 1.89 5.70 -8.94
C ARG A 99 3.14 5.11 -9.55
N LYS A 100 3.00 4.00 -10.28
CA LYS A 100 4.09 3.35 -11.01
C LYS A 100 3.64 3.10 -12.43
N LYS A 101 4.44 3.58 -13.39
CA LYS A 101 4.25 3.25 -14.81
C LYS A 101 4.83 1.86 -15.09
N PHE A 102 4.00 1.00 -15.66
CA PHE A 102 4.35 -0.27 -16.27
C PHE A 102 4.11 -0.17 -17.78
N ASP A 103 4.47 -1.20 -18.53
CA ASP A 103 4.32 -1.23 -19.99
C ASP A 103 2.85 -1.16 -20.42
N ASP A 104 1.94 -1.67 -19.58
CA ASP A 104 0.52 -1.82 -19.85
C ASP A 104 -0.36 -0.76 -19.16
N GLY A 105 0.22 0.21 -18.46
CA GLY A 105 -0.53 1.29 -17.83
C GLY A 105 0.14 1.92 -16.62
N VAL A 106 -0.62 2.72 -15.87
CA VAL A 106 -0.19 3.29 -14.60
C VAL A 106 -0.93 2.60 -13.46
N VAL A 107 -0.20 1.98 -12.56
CA VAL A 107 -0.80 1.39 -11.36
C VAL A 107 -0.80 2.41 -10.25
N ARG A 108 -1.96 2.54 -9.61
CA ARG A 108 -2.17 3.34 -8.42
C ARG A 108 -2.21 2.42 -7.21
N MET A 109 -1.36 2.66 -6.22
CA MET A 109 -1.36 1.97 -4.93
C MET A 109 -1.61 2.97 -3.81
N VAL A 110 -2.54 2.65 -2.91
CA VAL A 110 -2.90 3.51 -1.78
C VAL A 110 -2.47 2.85 -0.47
N ALA A 111 -1.78 3.62 0.37
CA ALA A 111 -1.42 3.21 1.71
C ALA A 111 -1.80 4.26 2.77
N LEU A 112 -2.51 3.83 3.80
CA LEU A 112 -2.95 4.66 4.92
C LEU A 112 -1.83 4.82 5.93
N ARG A 113 -1.58 6.06 6.36
CA ARG A 113 -0.61 6.38 7.41
C ARG A 113 -1.28 6.34 8.78
N VAL A 114 -0.90 5.35 9.59
CA VAL A 114 -1.32 5.24 10.99
C VAL A 114 -0.22 5.82 11.88
N ILE A 115 -0.45 7.05 12.35
CA ILE A 115 0.58 7.85 13.05
C ILE A 115 0.99 7.21 14.38
N LYS A 116 0.01 6.77 15.20
CA LYS A 116 0.26 6.26 16.55
C LYS A 116 1.20 5.05 16.57
N SER A 117 1.01 4.12 15.64
CA SER A 117 1.80 2.89 15.53
C SER A 117 2.98 3.00 14.57
N LYS A 118 3.18 4.15 13.92
CA LYS A 118 4.17 4.33 12.83
C LYS A 118 4.04 3.24 11.76
N ILE A 119 2.82 3.00 11.31
CA ILE A 119 2.50 2.01 10.28
C ILE A 119 2.05 2.72 9.01
N LEU A 120 2.53 2.25 7.86
CA LEU A 120 2.00 2.54 6.54
C LEU A 120 1.28 1.29 6.04
N SER A 121 -0.04 1.27 6.17
CA SER A 121 -0.87 0.10 5.88
C SER A 121 -1.38 0.15 4.45
N PHE A 122 -1.07 -0.87 3.65
CA PHE A 122 -1.65 -1.05 2.32
C PHE A 122 -3.18 -1.09 2.39
N LYS A 123 -3.85 -0.41 1.45
CA LYS A 123 -5.33 -0.38 1.38
C LYS A 123 -5.88 -0.96 0.09
N THR A 124 -5.30 -0.59 -1.04
CA THR A 124 -5.73 -1.07 -2.36
C THR A 124 -4.67 -0.78 -3.41
N LEU A 125 -4.75 -1.49 -4.53
CA LEU A 125 -4.10 -1.13 -5.78
C LEU A 125 -5.02 -1.44 -6.95
N PHE A 126 -4.85 -0.70 -8.04
CA PHE A 126 -5.55 -0.90 -9.29
C PHE A 126 -4.86 -0.14 -10.41
N ARG A 127 -5.09 -0.56 -11.66
CA ARG A 127 -4.64 0.17 -12.85
C ARG A 127 -5.56 1.36 -13.11
N GLN A 128 -4.95 2.50 -13.46
CA GLN A 128 -5.63 3.76 -13.77
C GLN A 128 -5.72 3.98 -15.28
#